data_AF-A0A919TAH5-F1
#
_entry.id   AF-A0A919TAH5-F1
#
_cell.length_a   1.000
_cell.length_b   1.000
_cell.length_c   1.000
_cell.angle_alpha   90.00
_cell.angle_beta   90.00
_cell.angle_gamma   90.00
#
_symmetry.space_group_name_H-M   'P 1'
#
loop_
_entity.id
_entity.type
_entity.pdbx_description
1 polymer ?
#
loop_
_entity_poly.entity_id
_entity_poly.type
_entity_poly.pdbx_seq_one_letter_code
_entity_poly.pdbx_strand_id
1 'polypeptide(L)'
;MITGIRYAAHQDGYDRLVLDIPGALPGYSAKYVKEVRRDGSGEKVSMPGYAFILIVLHPAQAHRADGTPTVSGIHRTGLAGIMSYAVVGDYEGYVSIALGASGVQRYNVAELSDRVYIDVAV
;
A
#
# COMPACT_ATOMS: atom_id res chain seq x y z
N MET A 1 1.91 -13.39 3.44
CA MET A 1 0.48 -13.01 3.24
C MET A 1 0.26 -11.67 3.92
N ILE A 2 -0.44 -10.74 3.27
CA ILE A 2 -0.85 -9.47 3.90
C ILE A 2 -2.19 -9.75 4.59
N THR A 3 -2.31 -9.44 5.88
CA THR A 3 -3.53 -9.71 6.66
C THR A 3 -4.29 -8.47 7.08
N GLY A 4 -3.66 -7.31 6.99
CA GLY A 4 -4.24 -6.05 7.42
C GLY A 4 -3.45 -4.86 6.88
N ILE A 5 -4.14 -3.73 6.80
CA ILE A 5 -3.55 -2.42 6.52
C ILE A 5 -3.99 -1.47 7.62
N ARG A 6 -3.05 -0.82 8.28
CA ARG A 6 -3.29 0.16 9.35
C ARG A 6 -2.64 1.49 8.98
N TYR A 7 -3.16 2.58 9.52
CA TYR A 7 -2.58 3.90 9.27
C TYR A 7 -2.77 4.83 10.48
N ALA A 8 -1.85 5.78 10.65
CA ALA A 8 -1.92 6.79 11.70
C ALA A 8 -1.10 8.03 11.31
N ALA A 9 -1.52 9.19 11.82
CA ALA A 9 -0.69 10.39 11.82
C ALA A 9 0.30 10.33 12.99
N HIS A 10 1.51 10.85 12.77
CA HIS A 10 2.54 10.99 13.80
C HIS A 10 2.85 12.48 14.04
N GLN A 11 3.10 12.83 15.31
CA GLN A 11 3.36 14.21 15.73
C GLN A 11 4.64 14.81 15.11
N ASP A 12 5.54 13.94 14.64
CA ASP A 12 6.82 14.33 14.04
C ASP A 12 6.69 14.69 12.53
N GLY A 13 5.48 14.93 12.05
CA GLY A 13 5.25 15.46 10.69
C GLY A 13 5.24 14.41 9.58
N TYR A 14 4.78 13.19 9.88
CA TYR A 14 4.59 12.16 8.86
C TYR A 14 3.34 11.32 9.16
N ASP A 15 2.77 10.75 8.11
CA ASP A 15 1.75 9.72 8.20
C ASP A 15 2.39 8.37 7.93
N ARG A 16 1.99 7.35 8.70
CA ARG A 16 2.45 5.98 8.52
C ARG A 16 1.31 5.12 8.01
N LEU A 17 1.57 4.32 6.97
CA LEU A 17 0.77 3.16 6.59
C LEU A 17 1.56 1.88 6.85
N VAL A 18 0.91 0.89 7.43
CA VAL A 18 1.51 -0.38 7.85
C VAL A 18 0.80 -1.52 7.15
N LEU A 19 1.57 -2.43 6.56
CA LEU A 19 1.14 -3.70 6.02
C LEU A 19 1.44 -4.79 7.04
N ASP A 20 0.41 -5.42 7.59
CA ASP A 20 0.57 -6.53 8.53
C ASP A 20 0.87 -7.81 7.76
N ILE A 21 2.05 -8.40 7.99
CA ILE A 21 2.57 -9.55 7.25
C ILE A 21 3.09 -10.58 8.26
N PRO A 22 2.22 -11.46 8.78
CA PRO A 22 2.65 -12.51 9.69
C PRO A 22 3.60 -13.47 8.96
N GLY A 23 4.78 -13.68 9.54
CA GLY A 23 5.80 -14.60 9.03
C GLY A 23 6.89 -13.90 8.24
N ALA A 24 7.44 -14.59 7.23
CA ALA A 24 8.54 -14.07 6.43
C ALA A 24 8.11 -12.85 5.60
N LEU A 25 8.91 -11.80 5.64
CA LEU A 25 8.68 -10.59 4.84
C LEU A 25 9.02 -10.86 3.37
N PRO A 26 8.16 -10.41 2.44
CA PRO A 26 8.45 -10.47 1.01
C PRO A 26 9.49 -9.40 0.62
N GLY A 27 10.12 -9.58 -0.54
CA GLY A 27 10.76 -8.44 -1.21
C GLY A 27 9.70 -7.40 -1.61
N TYR A 28 10.09 -6.13 -1.66
CA TYR A 28 9.19 -5.07 -2.11
C TYR A 28 9.90 -3.99 -2.92
N SER A 29 9.09 -3.25 -3.68
CA SER A 29 9.48 -1.97 -4.27
C SER A 29 8.42 -0.93 -3.99
N ALA A 30 8.82 0.33 -3.88
CA ALA A 30 7.92 1.47 -3.79
C ALA A 30 8.41 2.55 -4.74
N LYS A 31 7.50 3.13 -5.53
CA LYS A 31 7.84 4.22 -6.45
C LYS A 31 6.64 5.10 -6.75
N TYR A 32 6.92 6.37 -7.05
CA TYR A 32 5.90 7.23 -7.62
C TYR A 32 5.48 6.76 -9.01
N VAL A 33 4.18 6.81 -9.29
CA VAL A 33 3.58 6.49 -10.59
C VAL A 33 2.68 7.64 -11.05
N LYS A 34 2.59 7.83 -12.37
CA LYS A 34 1.74 8.87 -12.97
C LYS A 34 0.25 8.58 -12.80
N GLU A 35 -0.10 7.30 -12.78
CA GLU A 35 -1.47 6.83 -12.61
C GLU A 35 -1.44 5.43 -12.00
N VAL A 36 -2.53 5.10 -11.30
CA VAL A 36 -2.71 3.78 -10.68
C VAL A 36 -3.50 2.90 -11.66
N ARG A 37 -3.01 1.68 -11.87
CA ARG A 37 -3.64 0.68 -12.75
C ARG A 37 -3.79 -0.64 -12.01
N ARG A 38 -4.84 -1.39 -12.33
CA ARG A 38 -5.00 -2.77 -11.84
C ARG A 38 -4.01 -3.70 -12.53
N ASP A 39 -3.48 -4.64 -11.76
CA ASP A 39 -2.64 -5.70 -12.30
C ASP A 39 -3.46 -6.60 -13.25
N GLY A 40 -2.80 -7.14 -14.27
CA GLY A 40 -3.42 -7.98 -15.30
C GLY A 40 -4.27 -7.20 -16.32
N SER A 41 -5.28 -6.44 -15.87
CA SER A 41 -6.18 -5.72 -16.78
C SER A 41 -5.62 -4.39 -17.29
N GLY A 42 -4.74 -3.75 -16.51
CA GLY A 42 -4.23 -2.42 -16.82
C GLY A 42 -5.27 -1.31 -16.67
N GLU A 43 -6.48 -1.60 -16.18
CA GLU A 43 -7.54 -0.60 -16.00
C GLU A 43 -7.12 0.48 -15.00
N LYS A 44 -7.43 1.74 -15.34
CA LYS A 44 -7.13 2.86 -14.46
C LYS A 44 -7.99 2.79 -13.19
N VAL A 45 -7.35 2.95 -12.03
CA VAL A 45 -8.01 3.04 -10.72
C VAL A 45 -8.12 4.50 -10.32
N SER A 46 -9.35 4.97 -10.09
CA SER A 46 -9.61 6.30 -9.54
C SER A 46 -9.61 6.24 -8.02
N MET A 47 -8.70 6.98 -7.37
CA MET A 47 -8.59 7.05 -5.91
C MET A 47 -8.14 8.44 -5.44
N PRO A 48 -8.49 8.87 -4.22
CA PRO A 48 -8.12 10.19 -3.70
C PRO A 48 -6.61 10.37 -3.54
N GLY A 49 -6.03 11.40 -4.14
CA GLY A 49 -4.63 11.76 -4.01
C GLY A 49 -4.19 12.72 -5.12
N TYR A 50 -3.14 13.50 -4.87
CA TYR A 50 -2.50 14.38 -5.85
C TYR A 50 -1.21 13.78 -6.42
N ALA A 51 -0.63 12.79 -5.74
CA ALA A 51 0.43 11.93 -6.25
C ALA A 51 0.19 10.48 -5.80
N PHE A 52 0.77 9.50 -6.50
CA PHE A 52 0.54 8.09 -6.23
C PHE A 52 1.84 7.33 -6.03
N ILE A 53 1.96 6.61 -4.90
CA ILE A 53 3.06 5.68 -4.64
C ILE A 53 2.52 4.27 -4.87
N LEU A 54 3.11 3.51 -5.79
CA LEU A 54 2.79 2.11 -5.98
C LEU A 54 3.80 1.25 -5.22
N ILE A 55 3.29 0.44 -4.31
CA ILE A 55 4.03 -0.57 -3.54
C ILE A 55 3.73 -1.92 -4.17
N VAL A 56 4.77 -2.67 -4.54
CA VAL A 56 4.64 -4.02 -5.11
C VAL A 56 5.44 -4.98 -4.23
N LEU A 57 4.77 -6.01 -3.71
CA LEU A 57 5.36 -7.04 -2.85
C LEU A 57 5.42 -8.37 -3.61
N HIS A 58 6.55 -9.07 -3.52
CA HIS A 58 6.75 -10.41 -4.09
C HIS A 58 7.87 -11.18 -3.36
N PRO A 59 7.67 -12.47 -3.02
CA PRO A 59 6.44 -13.24 -3.16
C PRO A 59 5.41 -12.91 -2.05
N ALA A 60 4.17 -12.61 -2.42
CA ALA A 60 3.11 -12.20 -1.51
C ALA A 60 1.72 -12.65 -1.98
N GLN A 61 0.75 -12.64 -1.06
CA GLN A 61 -0.68 -12.85 -1.37
C GLN A 61 -1.54 -12.04 -0.41
N ALA A 62 -2.69 -11.57 -0.87
CA ALA A 62 -3.69 -10.84 -0.10
C ALA A 62 -5.07 -11.56 -0.09
N HIS A 63 -5.04 -12.88 -0.16
CA HIS A 63 -6.19 -13.78 -0.06
C HIS A 63 -5.88 -15.02 0.77
N ARG A 64 -6.93 -15.66 1.29
CA ARG A 64 -6.88 -16.97 1.95
C ARG A 64 -6.89 -18.10 0.92
N ALA A 65 -6.65 -19.33 1.37
CA ALA A 65 -6.61 -20.51 0.49
C ALA A 65 -7.93 -20.78 -0.27
N ASP A 66 -9.06 -20.30 0.25
CA ASP A 66 -10.37 -20.36 -0.40
C ASP A 66 -10.62 -19.22 -1.40
N GLY A 67 -9.62 -18.36 -1.62
CA GLY A 67 -9.71 -17.17 -2.49
C GLY A 67 -10.32 -15.94 -1.82
N THR A 68 -10.76 -16.03 -0.55
CA THR A 68 -11.33 -14.88 0.16
C THR A 68 -10.27 -13.81 0.39
N PRO A 69 -10.45 -12.56 -0.09
CA PRO A 69 -9.49 -11.49 0.14
C PRO A 69 -9.29 -11.23 1.64
N THR A 70 -8.04 -11.02 2.05
CA THR A 70 -7.69 -10.55 3.41
C THR A 70 -7.69 -9.03 3.46
N VAL A 71 -7.26 -8.38 2.38
CA VAL A 71 -7.33 -6.94 2.17
C VAL A 71 -7.74 -6.66 0.72
N SER A 72 -8.65 -5.71 0.50
CA SER A 72 -9.13 -5.36 -0.84
C SER A 72 -9.76 -3.97 -0.87
N GLY A 73 -10.05 -3.46 -2.06
CA GLY A 73 -10.81 -2.22 -2.25
C GLY A 73 -9.99 -0.93 -2.15
N ILE A 74 -10.69 0.19 -2.09
CA ILE A 74 -10.15 1.57 -2.03
C ILE A 74 -10.65 2.20 -0.73
N HIS A 75 -9.75 2.79 0.05
CA HIS A 75 -10.03 3.28 1.40
C HIS A 75 -9.51 4.70 1.58
N ARG A 76 -10.35 5.59 2.13
CA ARG A 76 -9.92 6.92 2.59
C ARG A 76 -9.39 6.81 4.01
N THR A 77 -8.27 7.46 4.29
CA THR A 77 -7.63 7.43 5.61
C THR A 77 -8.02 8.64 6.48
N GLY A 78 -8.31 9.78 5.85
CA GLY A 78 -8.53 11.06 6.54
C GLY A 78 -7.25 11.73 7.07
N LEU A 79 -6.06 11.22 6.71
CA LEU A 79 -4.78 11.81 7.10
C LEU A 79 -4.32 12.87 6.09
N ALA A 80 -3.34 13.69 6.49
CA ALA A 80 -2.91 14.87 5.74
C ALA A 80 -1.89 14.55 4.62
N GLY A 81 -1.00 13.59 4.83
CA GLY A 81 0.02 13.12 3.90
C GLY A 81 -0.44 11.93 3.07
N ILE A 82 -1.02 10.90 3.70
CA ILE A 82 -1.60 9.72 3.02
C ILE A 82 -3.11 9.91 3.02
N MET A 83 -3.72 10.29 1.89
CA MET A 83 -5.15 10.56 1.76
C MET A 83 -6.00 9.30 1.53
N SER A 84 -5.42 8.29 0.86
CA SER A 84 -6.09 7.02 0.59
C SER A 84 -5.09 5.89 0.31
N TYR A 85 -5.59 4.65 0.32
CA TYR A 85 -4.88 3.50 -0.26
C TYR A 85 -5.83 2.61 -1.06
N ALA A 86 -5.29 1.82 -1.97
CA ALA A 86 -6.04 0.86 -2.78
C ALA A 86 -5.24 -0.42 -2.99
N VAL A 87 -5.88 -1.58 -2.84
CA VAL A 87 -5.33 -2.86 -3.31
C VAL A 87 -5.67 -3.00 -4.79
N VAL A 88 -4.65 -3.00 -5.64
CA VAL A 88 -4.80 -2.93 -7.11
C VAL A 88 -4.34 -4.20 -7.82
N GLY A 89 -3.71 -5.12 -7.11
CA GLY A 89 -3.38 -6.45 -7.61
C GLY A 89 -3.11 -7.45 -6.50
N ASP A 90 -3.48 -8.69 -6.75
CA ASP A 90 -3.19 -9.88 -5.94
C ASP A 90 -3.24 -11.10 -6.89
N TYR A 91 -2.12 -11.38 -7.55
CA TYR A 91 -2.06 -12.36 -8.64
C TYR A 91 -0.63 -12.88 -8.82
N GLU A 92 -0.46 -14.18 -9.14
CA GLU A 92 0.85 -14.81 -9.41
C GLU A 92 1.93 -14.57 -8.33
N GLY A 93 1.53 -14.40 -7.07
CA GLY A 93 2.46 -14.11 -5.98
C GLY A 93 2.87 -12.63 -5.87
N TYR A 94 2.22 -11.73 -6.61
CA TYR A 94 2.38 -10.29 -6.49
C TYR A 94 1.19 -9.68 -5.76
N VAL A 95 1.47 -8.75 -4.85
CA VAL A 95 0.47 -7.87 -4.26
C VAL A 95 0.86 -6.43 -4.52
N SER A 96 -0.05 -5.68 -5.16
CA SER A 96 0.15 -4.28 -5.52
C SER A 96 -0.79 -3.39 -4.72
N ILE A 97 -0.24 -2.44 -3.97
CA ILE A 97 -0.96 -1.48 -3.14
C ILE A 97 -0.57 -0.07 -3.56
N ALA A 98 -1.53 0.73 -3.96
CA ALA A 98 -1.33 2.14 -4.27
C ALA A 98 -1.67 3.02 -3.06
N LEU A 99 -0.85 4.03 -2.80
CA LEU A 99 -1.14 5.11 -1.86
C LEU A 99 -1.46 6.38 -2.63
N GLY A 100 -2.54 7.06 -2.24
CA GLY A 100 -2.83 8.41 -2.69
C GLY A 100 -2.27 9.40 -1.68
N ALA A 101 -1.23 10.14 -2.08
CA ALA A 101 -0.56 11.12 -1.25
C ALA A 101 -1.07 12.54 -1.55
N SER A 102 -0.92 13.46 -0.59
CA SER A 102 -1.27 14.88 -0.77
C SER A 102 -0.37 15.63 -1.75
N GLY A 103 0.75 15.03 -2.14
CA GLY A 103 1.67 15.54 -3.16
C GLY A 103 2.88 14.62 -3.32
N VAL A 104 3.85 15.06 -4.15
CA VAL A 104 5.16 14.41 -4.19
C VAL A 104 5.94 14.85 -2.96
N GLN A 105 6.08 13.94 -2.01
CA GLN A 105 6.71 14.15 -0.71
C GLN A 105 7.86 13.16 -0.52
N ARG A 106 8.70 13.43 0.48
CA ARG A 106 9.63 12.40 0.95
C ARG A 106 8.85 11.27 1.58
N TYR A 107 9.22 10.04 1.26
CA TYR A 107 8.72 8.86 1.93
C TYR A 107 9.85 7.90 2.25
N ASN A 108 9.66 7.11 3.29
CA ASN A 108 10.57 6.05 3.71
C ASN A 108 9.80 4.72 3.79
N VAL A 109 10.43 3.63 3.38
CA VAL A 109 9.88 2.28 3.55
C VAL A 109 10.83 1.48 4.40
N ALA A 110 10.33 0.85 5.44
CA ALA A 110 11.12 0.06 6.36
C ALA A 110 10.35 -1.15 6.90
N GLU A 111 11.11 -2.06 7.47
CA GLU A 111 10.65 -3.37 7.91
C GLU A 111 10.73 -3.48 9.44
N LEU A 112 9.79 -4.23 10.00
CA LEU A 112 9.90 -4.86 11.31
C LEU A 112 9.50 -6.34 11.15
N SER A 113 9.76 -7.16 12.16
CA SER A 113 9.66 -8.62 12.12
C SER A 113 8.38 -9.20 11.48
N ASP A 114 7.26 -8.48 11.56
CA ASP A 114 5.92 -8.89 11.15
C ASP A 114 5.20 -7.86 10.25
N ARG A 115 5.92 -6.84 9.76
CA ARG A 115 5.30 -5.74 8.99
C ARG A 115 6.27 -4.97 8.12
N VAL A 116 5.72 -4.44 7.03
CA VAL A 116 6.35 -3.37 6.23
C VAL A 116 5.57 -2.09 6.50
N TYR A 117 6.25 -0.97 6.69
CA TYR A 117 5.58 0.33 6.84
C TYR A 117 6.17 1.38 5.90
N ILE A 118 5.31 2.33 5.54
CA ILE A 118 5.60 3.45 4.65
C ILE A 118 5.27 4.73 5.41
N ASP A 119 6.28 5.56 5.61
CA ASP A 119 6.15 6.89 6.19
C ASP A 119 6.13 7.92 5.07
N VAL A 120 5.13 8.80 5.04
CA VAL A 120 5.02 9.90 4.08
C VAL A 120 5.01 11.22 4.84
N ALA A 121 5.93 12.13 4.50
CA ALA A 121 6.00 13.44 5.13
C ALA A 121 4.72 14.27 4.88
N VAL A 122 4.31 15.04 5.89
CA VAL A 122 3.15 15.96 5.87
C VAL A 122 3.61 17.40 5.72
#